data_AF-A0A4Y9TJ08-F1
#
_entry.id   AF-A0A4Y9TJ08-F1
#
_cell.length_a   1.000
_cell.length_b   1.000
_cell.length_c   1.000
_cell.angle_alpha   90.00
_cell.angle_beta   90.00
_cell.angle_gamma   90.00
#
_symmetry.space_group_name_H-M   'P 1'
#
loop_
_entity.id
_entity.type
_entity.pdbx_description
1 polymer ?
#
loop_
_entity_poly.entity_id
_entity_poly.type
_entity_poly.pdbx_seq_one_letter_code
_entity_poly.pdbx_strand_id
1 'polypeptide(L)'
;MSPALTHYLKPDLRSIMFTCKGLSAVALALAISMSLDLDKPFWAMVASMMLQARPEAGLVIEKAACLVLGSTVGAAIAILILDNLTPYPVLAIGALVLCVAVTSAIASTIRHVNFVFATALVSVTAILIVLFAMADPANTNSGSIFMVVRARLSEVLVGASSAILASVLLYPFKVQKVLETGMNRLRDLSLTHVSAILQAQSNPTAVHQQRIGIIALATSINDDANAGRYELASNVDAALITASNAFTIVARGQTIERILSDNPKRLPDMLARFVDQHAHGCSLLETESLDKVSEALSAMRGACDSIAGGSHGTQRFPRFNRHRDWLVGLRSALRSSLVFLSAIGIWIMSGEHAALIMMIVLPALLSQIFSSHPAPRVATAKLLGGALIAIPIAILFVLSLLAQGSADFEMLILVLSAPLFLGLMSMTSPTLAPYGLGFCLTLAVIVQPSNYMTFAIDQCLSTGLGIAVGLGLLYVGFDLLGPPKHLWLQRRLINALKLDLQTMRKRRLSTNWLNQRAAERLSYLTAYEPQTPVGTALTRQGLNVFESGHRMKPASDEQ
;
A
#
# COMPACT_ATOMS: atom_id res chain seq x y z
N MET A 1 -22.64 -13.25 16.34
CA MET A 1 -22.76 -12.01 15.54
C MET A 1 -21.74 -12.07 14.42
N SER A 2 -22.08 -11.67 13.19
CA SER A 2 -21.09 -11.62 12.11
C SER A 2 -20.00 -10.60 12.46
N PRO A 3 -18.73 -10.82 12.09
CA PRO A 3 -17.61 -9.93 12.45
C PRO A 3 -17.82 -8.50 11.94
N ALA A 4 -18.58 -8.32 10.86
CA ALA A 4 -18.96 -7.01 10.34
C ALA A 4 -19.94 -6.28 11.27
N LEU A 5 -20.95 -6.98 11.82
CA LEU A 5 -21.89 -6.37 12.76
C LEU A 5 -21.16 -5.93 14.03
N THR A 6 -20.26 -6.78 14.55
CA THR A 6 -19.49 -6.47 15.76
C THR A 6 -18.63 -5.22 15.59
N HIS A 7 -18.06 -5.01 14.39
CA HIS A 7 -17.25 -3.83 14.07
C HIS A 7 -18.06 -2.53 14.17
N TYR A 8 -19.31 -2.51 13.70
CA TYR A 8 -20.18 -1.33 13.78
C TYR A 8 -20.84 -1.14 15.15
N LEU A 9 -21.23 -2.23 15.82
CA LEU A 9 -21.91 -2.15 17.13
C LEU A 9 -20.95 -1.92 18.31
N LYS A 10 -19.70 -2.36 18.19
CA LYS A 10 -18.65 -2.17 19.21
C LYS A 10 -17.38 -1.62 18.56
N PRO A 11 -17.40 -0.36 18.08
CA PRO A 11 -16.23 0.28 17.52
C PRO A 11 -15.10 0.43 18.54
N ASP A 12 -13.88 0.14 18.11
CA ASP A 12 -12.69 0.58 18.84
C ASP A 12 -12.58 2.11 18.79
N LEU A 13 -12.16 2.72 19.89
CA LEU A 13 -11.97 4.18 19.99
C LEU A 13 -11.03 4.73 18.90
N ARG A 14 -10.01 3.94 18.52
CA ARG A 14 -9.10 4.26 17.40
C ARG A 14 -9.83 4.36 16.05
N SER A 15 -10.81 3.50 15.80
CA SER A 15 -11.59 3.50 14.57
C SER A 15 -12.50 4.73 14.48
N ILE A 16 -13.09 5.14 15.60
CA ILE A 16 -13.89 6.38 15.67
C ILE A 16 -12.98 7.60 15.43
N MET A 17 -11.85 7.69 16.12
CA MET A 17 -10.90 8.80 15.93
C MET A 17 -10.42 8.90 14.48
N PHE A 18 -10.10 7.76 13.85
CA PHE A 18 -9.73 7.70 12.44
C PHE A 18 -10.84 8.25 11.53
N THR A 19 -12.08 7.84 11.78
CA THR A 19 -13.24 8.23 10.98
C THR A 19 -13.53 9.73 11.13
N CYS A 20 -13.50 10.26 12.35
CA CYS A 20 -13.68 11.70 12.62
C CYS A 20 -12.57 12.54 11.99
N LYS A 21 -11.31 12.06 12.05
CA LYS A 21 -10.18 12.69 11.36
C LYS A 21 -10.40 12.71 9.85
N GLY A 22 -10.90 11.62 9.28
CA GLY A 22 -11.19 11.56 7.85
C GLY A 22 -12.30 12.53 7.44
N LEU A 23 -13.39 12.54 8.20
CA LEU A 23 -14.54 13.40 7.93
C LEU A 23 -14.19 14.89 8.05
N SER A 24 -13.46 15.29 9.08
CA SER A 24 -13.02 16.69 9.26
C SER A 24 -12.13 17.16 8.11
N ALA A 25 -11.28 16.30 7.58
CA ALA A 25 -10.44 16.63 6.44
C ALA A 25 -11.21 16.73 5.12
N VAL A 26 -12.28 15.94 4.95
CA VAL A 26 -13.22 16.07 3.82
C VAL A 26 -13.99 17.38 3.92
N ALA A 27 -14.54 17.69 5.11
CA ALA A 27 -15.26 18.93 5.36
C ALA A 27 -14.38 20.16 5.10
N LEU A 28 -13.13 20.13 5.56
CA LEU A 28 -12.16 21.21 5.34
C LEU A 28 -11.80 21.35 3.85
N ALA A 29 -11.62 20.22 3.14
CA ALA A 29 -11.37 20.24 1.70
C ALA A 29 -12.51 20.93 0.93
N LEU A 30 -13.77 20.56 1.23
CA LEU A 30 -14.95 21.16 0.61
C LEU A 30 -15.11 22.64 0.98
N ALA A 31 -14.88 23.01 2.25
CA ALA A 31 -14.98 24.40 2.69
C ALA A 31 -14.02 25.30 1.91
N ILE A 32 -12.77 24.87 1.76
CA ILE A 32 -11.75 25.64 1.02
C ILE A 32 -12.06 25.63 -0.49
N SER A 33 -12.40 24.48 -1.08
CA SER A 33 -12.61 24.43 -2.53
C SER A 33 -13.86 25.17 -2.99
N MET A 34 -14.94 25.15 -2.19
CA MET A 34 -16.18 25.88 -2.45
C MET A 34 -16.02 27.38 -2.21
N SER A 35 -15.30 27.80 -1.16
CA SER A 35 -15.02 29.23 -0.92
C SER A 35 -14.10 29.86 -1.96
N LEU A 36 -13.22 29.07 -2.59
CA LEU A 36 -12.38 29.50 -3.72
C LEU A 36 -13.09 29.39 -5.08
N ASP A 37 -14.35 28.98 -5.10
CA ASP A 37 -15.17 28.78 -6.30
C ASP A 37 -14.47 27.94 -7.38
N LEU A 38 -13.88 26.81 -6.96
CA LEU A 38 -13.22 25.89 -7.89
C LEU A 38 -14.25 25.15 -8.76
N ASP A 39 -13.87 24.86 -10.01
CA ASP A 39 -14.76 24.21 -10.99
C ASP A 39 -15.43 22.92 -10.47
N LYS A 40 -14.66 22.02 -9.84
CA LYS A 40 -15.18 20.73 -9.33
C LYS A 40 -14.68 20.44 -7.90
N PRO A 41 -15.33 21.03 -6.87
CA PRO A 41 -14.93 20.91 -5.46
C PRO A 41 -14.87 19.45 -4.95
N PHE A 42 -15.69 18.56 -5.50
CA PHE A 42 -15.69 17.15 -5.12
C PHE A 42 -14.35 16.43 -5.33
N TRP A 43 -13.50 16.86 -6.27
CA TRP A 43 -12.18 16.25 -6.46
C TRP A 43 -11.22 16.55 -5.31
N ALA A 44 -11.32 17.74 -4.70
CA ALA A 44 -10.58 18.07 -3.50
C ALA A 44 -11.00 17.15 -2.33
N MET A 45 -12.31 16.88 -2.20
CA MET A 45 -12.84 15.90 -1.25
C MET A 45 -12.29 14.49 -1.50
N VAL A 46 -12.35 13.99 -2.74
CA VAL A 46 -11.87 12.64 -3.09
C VAL A 46 -10.37 12.52 -2.81
N ALA A 47 -9.57 13.53 -3.17
CA ALA A 47 -8.14 13.57 -2.90
C ALA A 47 -7.85 13.53 -1.39
N SER A 48 -8.54 14.37 -0.60
CA SER A 48 -8.41 14.40 0.86
C SER A 48 -8.72 13.03 1.46
N MET A 49 -9.87 12.46 1.12
CA MET A 49 -10.32 11.16 1.61
C MET A 49 -9.34 10.02 1.27
N MET A 50 -8.84 9.95 0.03
CA MET A 50 -7.88 8.90 -0.36
C MET A 50 -6.56 9.01 0.40
N LEU A 51 -6.14 10.22 0.80
CA LEU A 51 -4.94 10.43 1.59
C LEU A 51 -5.09 9.89 3.02
N GLN A 52 -6.29 9.96 3.61
CA GLN A 52 -6.56 9.45 4.97
C GLN A 52 -6.72 7.94 5.09
N ALA A 53 -6.57 7.15 4.02
CA ALA A 53 -6.66 5.69 4.11
C ALA A 53 -5.67 5.06 5.11
N ARG A 54 -4.63 5.79 5.53
CA ARG A 54 -3.70 5.45 6.61
C ARG A 54 -3.73 6.54 7.69
N PRO A 55 -3.80 6.20 8.99
CA PRO A 55 -3.95 7.19 10.07
C PRO A 55 -2.71 8.05 10.33
N GLU A 56 -1.51 7.58 10.00
CA GLU A 56 -0.25 8.20 10.42
C GLU A 56 0.07 9.47 9.63
N ALA A 57 0.44 10.55 10.32
CA ALA A 57 0.62 11.86 9.68
C ALA A 57 1.76 11.87 8.64
N GLY A 58 2.89 11.22 8.92
CA GLY A 58 4.03 11.10 8.01
C GLY A 58 3.70 10.34 6.73
N LEU A 59 2.84 9.31 6.83
CA LEU A 59 2.36 8.56 5.67
C LEU A 59 1.44 9.42 4.81
N VAL A 60 0.59 10.25 5.43
CA VAL A 60 -0.27 11.21 4.72
C VAL A 60 0.57 12.27 4.00
N ILE A 61 1.59 12.83 4.66
CA ILE A 61 2.47 13.86 4.06
C ILE A 61 3.23 13.30 2.86
N GLU A 62 3.84 12.11 2.99
CA GLU A 62 4.53 11.47 1.87
C GLU A 62 3.58 11.24 0.69
N LYS A 63 2.38 10.72 0.99
CA LYS A 63 1.38 10.42 -0.03
C LYS A 63 0.84 11.69 -0.70
N ALA A 64 0.69 12.78 0.04
CA ALA A 64 0.27 14.08 -0.46
C ALA A 64 1.34 14.70 -1.39
N ALA A 65 2.62 14.62 -1.02
CA ALA A 65 3.71 15.04 -1.90
C ALA A 65 3.74 14.21 -3.20
N CYS A 66 3.60 12.89 -3.06
CA CYS A 66 3.46 11.95 -4.17
C CYS A 66 2.27 12.28 -5.09
N LEU A 67 1.13 12.66 -4.52
CA LEU A 67 -0.09 13.06 -5.23
C LEU A 67 0.17 14.31 -6.08
N VAL A 68 0.71 15.37 -5.47
CA VAL A 68 0.99 16.63 -6.17
C VAL A 68 2.00 16.41 -7.29
N LEU A 69 3.12 15.72 -7.01
CA LEU A 69 4.12 15.42 -8.03
C LEU A 69 3.55 14.58 -9.18
N GLY A 70 2.79 13.53 -8.89
CA GLY A 70 2.14 12.71 -9.91
C GLY A 70 1.18 13.51 -10.79
N SER A 71 0.35 14.37 -10.19
CA SER A 71 -0.60 15.21 -10.93
C SER A 71 0.09 16.30 -11.77
N THR A 72 1.18 16.90 -11.29
CA THR A 72 1.95 17.87 -12.10
C THR A 72 2.59 17.23 -13.33
N VAL A 73 3.19 16.05 -13.19
CA VAL A 73 3.76 15.30 -14.32
C VAL A 73 2.65 14.85 -15.29
N GLY A 74 1.51 14.39 -14.76
CA GLY A 74 0.34 14.02 -15.57
C GLY A 74 -0.21 15.21 -16.36
N ALA A 75 -0.27 16.39 -15.75
CA ALA A 75 -0.70 17.63 -16.42
C ALA A 75 0.27 18.04 -17.54
N ALA A 76 1.58 17.94 -17.32
CA ALA A 76 2.57 18.20 -18.37
C ALA A 76 2.41 17.24 -19.56
N ILE A 77 2.20 15.94 -19.30
CA ILE A 77 1.93 14.95 -20.35
C ILE A 77 0.61 15.27 -21.07
N ALA A 78 -0.43 15.67 -20.35
CA ALA A 78 -1.71 16.05 -20.95
C ALA A 78 -1.58 17.23 -21.91
N ILE A 79 -0.83 18.27 -21.51
CA ILE A 79 -0.57 19.44 -22.36
C ILE A 79 0.19 19.02 -23.61
N LEU A 80 1.23 18.19 -23.49
CA LEU A 80 1.98 17.69 -24.65
C LEU A 80 1.10 16.89 -25.63
N ILE A 81 0.17 16.09 -25.10
CA ILE A 81 -0.79 15.34 -25.92
C ILE A 81 -1.75 16.31 -26.62
N LEU A 82 -2.34 17.26 -25.90
CA LEU A 82 -3.30 18.21 -26.48
C LEU A 82 -2.63 19.16 -27.48
N ASP A 83 -1.41 19.61 -27.23
CA ASP A 83 -0.70 20.51 -28.14
C ASP A 83 -0.40 19.85 -29.50
N ASN A 84 -0.02 18.57 -29.48
CA ASN A 84 0.40 17.87 -30.71
C ASN A 84 -0.71 17.03 -31.37
N LEU A 85 -1.70 16.56 -30.60
CA LEU A 85 -2.64 15.51 -31.02
C LEU A 85 -4.11 15.92 -30.98
N THR A 86 -4.45 17.18 -30.62
CA THR A 86 -5.85 17.68 -30.67
C THR A 86 -6.54 17.43 -32.03
N PRO A 87 -5.90 17.63 -33.20
CA PRO A 87 -6.52 17.33 -34.50
C PRO A 87 -6.78 15.84 -34.76
N TYR A 88 -6.13 14.94 -34.03
CA TYR A 88 -6.15 13.49 -34.25
C TYR A 88 -6.62 12.74 -33.00
N PRO A 89 -7.93 12.71 -32.70
CA PRO A 89 -8.47 12.21 -31.44
C PRO A 89 -8.13 10.73 -31.17
N VAL A 90 -8.09 9.89 -32.21
CA VAL A 90 -7.70 8.48 -32.10
C VAL A 90 -6.23 8.34 -31.67
N LEU A 91 -5.36 9.21 -32.17
CA LEU A 91 -3.94 9.21 -31.81
C LEU A 91 -3.72 9.72 -30.38
N ALA A 92 -4.51 10.71 -29.94
CA ALA A 92 -4.53 11.18 -28.56
C ALA A 92 -4.95 10.07 -27.58
N ILE A 93 -5.98 9.29 -27.91
CA ILE A 93 -6.36 8.10 -27.14
C ILE A 93 -5.22 7.07 -27.11
N GLY A 94 -4.58 6.79 -28.25
CA GLY A 94 -3.42 5.91 -28.32
C GLY A 94 -2.27 6.35 -27.41
N ALA A 95 -1.99 7.66 -27.35
CA ALA A 95 -0.99 8.23 -26.44
C ALA A 95 -1.38 8.05 -24.96
N LEU A 96 -2.65 8.22 -24.61
CA LEU A 96 -3.15 7.93 -23.26
C LEU A 96 -3.02 6.44 -22.90
N VAL A 97 -3.34 5.53 -23.82
CA VAL A 97 -3.17 4.07 -23.62
C VAL A 97 -1.72 3.73 -23.32
N LEU A 98 -0.77 4.33 -24.06
CA LEU A 98 0.66 4.17 -23.84
C LEU A 98 1.06 4.74 -22.48
N CYS A 99 0.56 5.92 -22.12
CA CYS A 99 0.79 6.52 -20.81
C CYS A 99 0.34 5.58 -19.69
N VAL A 100 -0.89 5.04 -19.76
CA VAL A 100 -1.43 4.04 -18.81
C VAL A 100 -0.58 2.77 -18.76
N ALA A 101 -0.13 2.28 -19.92
CA ALA A 101 0.72 1.09 -20.01
C ALA A 101 2.04 1.29 -19.27
N VAL A 102 2.72 2.41 -19.55
CA VAL A 102 4.02 2.76 -18.95
C VAL A 102 3.88 2.97 -17.45
N THR A 103 2.91 3.78 -17.01
CA THR A 103 2.70 4.04 -15.58
C THR A 103 2.28 2.78 -14.84
N SER A 104 1.47 1.90 -15.44
CA SER A 104 1.09 0.60 -14.84
C SER A 104 2.27 -0.38 -14.76
N ALA A 105 3.13 -0.42 -15.78
CA ALA A 105 4.37 -1.21 -15.73
C ALA A 105 5.26 -0.73 -14.58
N ILE A 106 5.49 0.58 -14.48
CA ILE A 106 6.31 1.17 -13.42
C ILE A 106 5.68 0.91 -12.05
N ALA A 107 4.38 1.15 -11.88
CA ALA A 107 3.63 0.95 -10.64
C ALA A 107 3.83 -0.47 -10.08
N SER A 108 3.71 -1.50 -10.92
CA SER A 108 3.90 -2.89 -10.49
C SER A 108 5.34 -3.21 -10.05
N THR A 109 6.32 -2.45 -10.56
CA THR A 109 7.74 -2.62 -10.22
C THR A 109 8.15 -1.86 -8.96
N ILE A 110 7.24 -1.15 -8.29
CA ILE A 110 7.45 -0.37 -7.05
C ILE A 110 6.61 -0.97 -5.91
N ARG A 111 7.12 -1.02 -4.66
CA ARG A 111 6.35 -1.56 -3.49
C ARG A 111 5.81 -0.49 -2.60
N HIS A 112 6.54 0.62 -2.46
CA HIS A 112 6.08 1.70 -1.63
C HIS A 112 4.74 2.19 -2.17
N VAL A 113 3.68 1.90 -1.40
CA VAL A 113 2.28 2.10 -1.80
C VAL A 113 2.04 3.55 -2.22
N ASN A 114 2.72 4.50 -1.57
CA ASN A 114 2.66 5.93 -1.89
C ASN A 114 3.22 6.27 -3.28
N PHE A 115 4.30 5.60 -3.71
CA PHE A 115 4.86 5.80 -5.04
C PHE A 115 4.05 5.09 -6.13
N VAL A 116 3.49 3.91 -5.84
CA VAL A 116 2.52 3.23 -6.72
C VAL A 116 1.34 4.17 -6.99
N PHE A 117 0.85 4.82 -5.93
CA PHE A 117 -0.19 5.83 -6.00
C PHE A 117 0.23 7.05 -6.85
N ALA A 118 1.44 7.60 -6.65
CA ALA A 118 1.97 8.69 -7.47
C ALA A 118 2.01 8.34 -8.97
N THR A 119 2.54 7.16 -9.30
CA THR A 119 2.64 6.71 -10.69
C THR A 119 1.27 6.52 -11.34
N ALA A 120 0.29 6.04 -10.57
CA ALA A 120 -1.06 5.87 -11.06
C ALA A 120 -1.74 7.21 -11.38
N LEU A 121 -1.50 8.21 -10.53
CA LEU A 121 -2.04 9.55 -10.69
C LEU A 121 -1.53 10.31 -11.91
N VAL A 122 -0.32 10.00 -12.40
CA VAL A 122 0.22 10.57 -13.65
C VAL A 122 -0.75 10.28 -14.79
N SER A 123 -1.08 9.01 -15.03
CA SER A 123 -2.01 8.64 -16.10
C SER A 123 -3.43 9.11 -15.83
N VAL A 124 -3.92 9.05 -14.60
CA VAL A 124 -5.28 9.47 -14.25
C VAL A 124 -5.50 10.97 -14.47
N THR A 125 -4.54 11.80 -14.06
CA THR A 125 -4.58 13.24 -14.28
C THR A 125 -4.51 13.56 -15.78
N ALA A 126 -3.66 12.84 -16.52
CA ALA A 126 -3.57 13.00 -17.97
C ALA A 126 -4.89 12.65 -18.67
N ILE A 127 -5.51 11.51 -18.32
CA ILE A 127 -6.82 11.09 -18.85
C ILE A 127 -7.88 12.15 -18.56
N LEU A 128 -7.98 12.63 -17.31
CA LEU A 128 -8.99 13.62 -16.93
C LEU A 128 -8.86 14.92 -17.72
N ILE A 129 -7.65 15.46 -17.83
CA ILE A 129 -7.42 16.73 -18.54
C ILE A 129 -7.72 16.56 -20.03
N VAL A 130 -7.18 15.51 -20.67
CA VAL A 130 -7.38 15.28 -22.11
C VAL A 130 -8.85 15.03 -22.42
N LEU A 131 -9.53 14.16 -21.67
CA LEU A 131 -10.95 13.87 -21.93
C LEU A 131 -11.86 15.06 -21.62
N PHE A 132 -11.62 15.84 -20.56
CA PHE A 132 -12.41 17.04 -20.31
C PHE A 132 -12.17 18.14 -21.36
N ALA A 133 -10.93 18.30 -21.83
CA ALA A 133 -10.64 19.25 -22.90
C ALA A 133 -11.27 18.83 -24.24
N MET A 134 -11.37 17.52 -24.51
CA MET A 134 -11.92 16.99 -25.75
C MET A 134 -13.44 16.74 -25.70
N ALA A 135 -14.08 16.83 -24.54
CA ALA A 135 -15.52 16.63 -24.40
C ALA A 135 -16.34 17.70 -25.15
N ASP A 136 -15.78 18.91 -25.33
CA ASP A 136 -16.36 19.99 -26.15
C ASP A 136 -15.37 20.45 -27.24
N PRO A 137 -15.26 19.71 -28.37
CA PRO A 137 -14.26 19.99 -29.42
C PRO A 137 -14.36 21.38 -30.04
N ALA A 138 -15.56 21.99 -30.02
CA ALA A 138 -15.82 23.30 -30.62
C ALA A 138 -15.16 24.45 -29.85
N ASN A 139 -14.82 24.26 -28.57
CA ASN A 139 -14.27 25.28 -27.69
C ASN A 139 -12.83 24.94 -27.23
N THR A 140 -12.15 24.02 -27.91
CA THR A 140 -10.78 23.59 -27.56
C THR A 140 -9.76 24.62 -28.02
N ASN A 141 -9.58 25.68 -27.22
CA ASN A 141 -8.57 26.71 -27.40
C ASN A 141 -7.47 26.56 -26.33
N SER A 142 -6.29 27.14 -26.55
CA SER A 142 -5.20 27.12 -25.55
C SER A 142 -5.65 27.66 -24.18
N GLY A 143 -6.57 28.63 -24.17
CA GLY A 143 -7.17 29.16 -22.94
C GLY A 143 -8.03 28.16 -22.17
N SER A 144 -8.89 27.39 -22.85
CA SER A 144 -9.74 26.40 -22.17
C SER A 144 -8.92 25.23 -21.64
N ILE A 145 -7.88 24.80 -22.37
CA ILE A 145 -6.91 23.80 -21.89
C ILE A 145 -6.21 24.27 -20.62
N PHE A 146 -5.71 25.51 -20.59
CA PHE A 146 -5.06 26.07 -19.41
C PHE A 146 -6.01 26.14 -18.20
N MET A 147 -7.27 26.51 -18.40
CA MET A 147 -8.27 26.56 -17.33
C MET A 147 -8.55 25.17 -16.75
N VAL A 148 -8.72 24.14 -17.60
CA VAL A 148 -8.90 22.76 -17.14
C VAL A 148 -7.69 22.28 -16.33
N VAL A 149 -6.46 22.54 -16.82
CA VAL A 149 -5.22 22.17 -16.11
C VAL A 149 -5.13 22.88 -14.76
N ARG A 150 -5.35 24.20 -14.75
CA ARG A 150 -5.32 25.03 -13.53
C ARG A 150 -6.31 24.49 -12.50
N ALA A 151 -7.54 24.24 -12.91
CA ALA A 151 -8.59 23.72 -12.03
C ALA A 151 -8.21 22.37 -11.42
N ARG A 152 -7.71 21.42 -12.23
CA ARG A 152 -7.27 20.11 -11.72
C ARG A 152 -6.15 20.25 -10.68
N LEU A 153 -5.14 21.07 -10.95
CA LEU A 153 -4.01 21.24 -10.04
C LEU A 153 -4.44 21.95 -8.74
N SER A 154 -5.29 22.98 -8.81
CA SER A 154 -5.80 23.66 -7.61
C SER A 154 -6.66 22.74 -6.74
N GLU A 155 -7.54 21.93 -7.34
CA GLU A 155 -8.37 20.97 -6.60
C GLU A 155 -7.53 19.93 -5.86
N VAL A 156 -6.49 19.39 -6.53
CA VAL A 156 -5.56 18.42 -5.94
C VAL A 156 -4.74 19.06 -4.81
N LEU A 157 -4.26 20.29 -5.00
CA LEU A 157 -3.50 21.02 -3.97
C LEU A 157 -4.34 21.33 -2.73
N VAL A 158 -5.59 21.75 -2.92
CA VAL A 158 -6.52 21.99 -1.81
C VAL A 158 -6.79 20.69 -1.05
N GLY A 159 -7.11 19.60 -1.76
CA GLY A 159 -7.34 18.29 -1.13
C GLY A 159 -6.11 17.73 -0.41
N ALA A 160 -4.92 17.93 -0.95
CA ALA A 160 -3.65 17.56 -0.31
C ALA A 160 -3.39 18.38 0.96
N SER A 161 -3.55 19.69 0.87
CA SER A 161 -3.31 20.63 1.98
C SER A 161 -4.30 20.38 3.12
N SER A 162 -5.58 20.16 2.81
CA SER A 162 -6.60 19.86 3.82
C SER A 162 -6.34 18.55 4.55
N ALA A 163 -5.89 17.52 3.83
CA ALA A 163 -5.55 16.23 4.43
C ALA A 163 -4.34 16.31 5.35
N ILE A 164 -3.30 17.06 4.95
CA ILE A 164 -2.13 17.32 5.79
C ILE A 164 -2.54 18.11 7.03
N LEU A 165 -3.30 19.20 6.85
CA LEU A 165 -3.72 20.07 7.95
C LEU A 165 -4.55 19.29 8.98
N ALA A 166 -5.55 18.53 8.56
CA ALA A 166 -6.33 17.69 9.46
C ALA A 166 -5.47 16.61 10.16
N SER A 167 -4.47 16.07 9.46
CA SER A 167 -3.58 15.03 10.02
C SER A 167 -2.56 15.54 11.01
N VAL A 168 -2.10 16.78 10.85
CA VAL A 168 -1.10 17.41 11.73
C VAL A 168 -1.78 18.15 12.88
N LEU A 169 -2.88 18.86 12.62
CA LEU A 169 -3.50 19.78 13.58
C LEU A 169 -4.54 19.10 14.48
N LEU A 170 -5.43 18.26 13.93
CA LEU A 170 -6.56 17.72 14.71
C LEU A 170 -6.15 16.52 15.56
N TYR A 171 -5.50 15.52 14.95
CA TYR A 171 -5.10 14.27 15.65
C TYR A 171 -3.79 13.68 15.06
N PRO A 172 -2.62 14.10 15.56
CA PRO A 172 -1.33 13.61 15.08
C PRO A 172 -1.01 12.21 15.62
N PHE A 173 -1.32 11.18 14.82
CA PHE A 173 -0.78 9.84 15.02
C PHE A 173 0.66 9.79 14.47
N LYS A 174 1.64 9.80 15.38
CA LYS A 174 3.07 9.77 15.02
C LYS A 174 3.52 8.37 14.64
N VAL A 175 4.22 8.26 13.50
CA VAL A 175 4.89 7.03 13.03
C VAL A 175 5.88 6.52 14.07
N GLN A 176 6.51 7.43 14.85
CA GLN A 176 7.42 7.06 15.94
C GLN A 176 6.80 6.04 16.91
N LYS A 177 5.55 6.25 17.36
CA LYS A 177 4.87 5.32 18.29
C LYS A 177 4.54 3.99 17.63
N VAL A 178 4.24 3.99 16.33
CA VAL A 178 3.98 2.77 15.54
C VAL A 178 5.25 1.95 15.44
N LEU A 179 6.38 2.58 15.11
CA LEU A 179 7.69 1.91 15.06
C LEU A 179 8.10 1.35 16.43
N GLU A 180 7.93 2.11 17.50
CA GLU A 180 8.24 1.67 18.87
C GLU A 180 7.41 0.45 19.28
N THR A 181 6.09 0.51 19.05
CA THR A 181 5.18 -0.62 19.31
C THR A 181 5.55 -1.83 18.46
N GLY A 182 5.88 -1.61 17.18
CA GLY A 182 6.32 -2.62 16.25
C GLY A 182 7.62 -3.30 16.70
N MET A 183 8.63 -2.52 17.11
CA MET A 183 9.90 -3.03 17.62
C MET A 183 9.72 -3.90 18.86
N ASN A 184 8.96 -3.42 19.85
CA ASN A 184 8.69 -4.18 21.07
C ASN A 184 7.99 -5.50 20.74
N ARG A 185 6.98 -5.46 19.87
CA ARG A 185 6.28 -6.67 19.41
C ARG A 185 7.21 -7.61 18.63
N LEU A 186 8.11 -7.08 17.79
CA LEU A 186 9.07 -7.87 17.04
C LEU A 186 10.06 -8.59 17.97
N ARG A 187 10.53 -7.88 19.01
CA ARG A 187 11.38 -8.44 20.07
C ARG A 187 10.67 -9.55 20.81
N ASP A 188 9.45 -9.31 21.28
CA ASP A 188 8.70 -10.29 22.06
C ASP A 188 8.37 -11.55 21.22
N LEU A 189 8.03 -11.37 19.93
CA LEU A 189 7.86 -12.48 18.99
C LEU A 189 9.16 -13.26 18.75
N SER A 190 10.29 -12.56 18.62
CA SER A 190 11.61 -13.18 18.40
C SER A 190 12.07 -13.97 19.62
N LEU A 191 11.88 -13.43 20.82
CA LEU A 191 12.14 -14.13 22.08
C LEU A 191 11.27 -15.38 22.22
N THR A 192 9.96 -15.24 21.96
CA THR A 192 9.02 -16.37 22.00
C THR A 192 9.39 -17.45 20.96
N HIS A 193 9.90 -17.05 19.80
CA HIS A 193 10.36 -17.97 18.77
C HIS A 193 11.62 -18.74 19.19
N VAL A 194 12.61 -18.04 19.73
CA VAL A 194 13.83 -18.68 20.24
C VAL A 194 13.51 -19.61 21.41
N SER A 195 12.66 -19.20 22.35
CA SER A 195 12.23 -20.06 23.45
C SER A 195 11.51 -21.31 22.96
N ALA A 196 10.65 -21.18 21.94
CA ALA A 196 9.96 -22.32 21.34
C ALA A 196 10.95 -23.30 20.69
N ILE A 197 11.97 -22.82 19.99
CA ILE A 197 13.01 -23.67 19.39
C ILE A 197 13.79 -24.44 20.47
N LEU A 198 14.16 -23.78 21.57
CA LEU A 198 14.98 -24.38 22.63
C LEU A 198 14.22 -25.41 23.49
N GLN A 199 12.90 -25.32 23.60
CA GLN A 199 12.12 -26.22 24.48
C GLN A 199 11.88 -27.63 23.91
N ALA A 200 12.39 -27.98 22.72
CA ALA A 200 12.40 -29.33 22.10
C ALA A 200 11.05 -30.09 21.99
N GLN A 201 9.92 -29.51 22.43
CA GLN A 201 8.55 -30.05 22.36
C GLN A 201 7.61 -29.20 21.49
N SER A 202 8.15 -28.27 20.71
CA SER A 202 7.37 -27.28 19.98
C SER A 202 6.75 -27.88 18.72
N ASN A 203 5.44 -27.66 18.55
CA ASN A 203 4.71 -28.03 17.34
C ASN A 203 5.38 -27.36 16.11
N PRO A 204 5.81 -28.11 15.08
CA PRO A 204 6.54 -27.56 13.93
C PRO A 204 5.68 -26.56 13.13
N THR A 205 4.36 -26.69 13.18
CA THR A 205 3.41 -25.74 12.61
C THR A 205 3.41 -24.40 13.33
N ALA A 206 3.52 -24.39 14.67
CA ALA A 206 3.56 -23.18 15.48
C ALA A 206 4.86 -22.40 15.27
N VAL A 207 6.00 -23.09 15.21
CA VAL A 207 7.31 -22.49 14.93
C VAL A 207 7.34 -21.85 13.53
N HIS A 208 6.78 -22.54 12.52
CA HIS A 208 6.64 -22.00 11.17
C HIS A 208 5.74 -20.75 11.15
N GLN A 209 4.61 -20.77 11.86
CA GLN A 209 3.70 -19.62 11.94
C GLN A 209 4.33 -18.41 12.64
N GLN A 210 5.10 -18.62 13.70
CA GLN A 210 5.87 -17.55 14.35
C GLN A 210 6.90 -16.94 13.40
N ARG A 211 7.62 -17.77 12.64
CA ARG A 211 8.59 -17.32 11.64
C ARG A 211 7.95 -16.44 10.57
N ILE A 212 6.80 -16.85 10.05
CA ILE A 212 6.02 -16.04 9.11
C ILE A 212 5.64 -14.70 9.76
N GLY A 213 5.20 -14.71 11.02
CA GLY A 213 4.86 -13.52 11.78
C GLY A 213 6.03 -12.55 11.93
N ILE A 214 7.23 -13.05 12.25
CA ILE A 214 8.46 -12.26 12.36
C ILE A 214 8.82 -11.62 11.02
N ILE A 215 8.83 -12.41 9.94
CA ILE A 215 9.13 -11.92 8.57
C ILE A 215 8.13 -10.83 8.16
N ALA A 216 6.83 -11.07 8.38
CA ALA A 216 5.78 -10.12 8.03
C ALA A 216 5.93 -8.80 8.79
N LEU A 217 6.18 -8.87 10.10
CA LEU A 217 6.27 -7.69 10.96
C LEU A 217 7.58 -6.92 10.77
N ALA A 218 8.72 -7.60 10.58
CA ALA A 218 9.98 -6.95 10.22
C ALA A 218 9.85 -6.20 8.88
N THR A 219 9.10 -6.77 7.94
CA THR A 219 8.86 -6.14 6.64
C THR A 219 7.89 -4.96 6.73
N SER A 220 6.85 -5.04 7.56
CA SER A 220 5.95 -3.89 7.78
C SER A 220 6.68 -2.72 8.45
N ILE A 221 7.57 -2.99 9.42
CA ILE A 221 8.42 -1.97 10.04
C ILE A 221 9.28 -1.26 8.97
N ASN A 222 9.87 -2.00 8.03
CA ASN A 222 10.61 -1.36 6.94
C ASN A 222 9.72 -0.47 6.07
N ASP A 223 8.51 -0.91 5.75
CA ASP A 223 7.59 -0.16 4.90
C ASP A 223 7.14 1.15 5.59
N ASP A 224 6.90 1.10 6.91
CA ASP A 224 6.51 2.26 7.73
C ASP A 224 7.69 3.19 8.07
N ALA A 225 8.91 2.66 8.17
CA ALA A 225 10.13 3.42 8.47
C ALA A 225 10.43 4.54 7.46
N ASN A 226 9.98 4.40 6.21
CA ASN A 226 10.18 5.43 5.20
C ASN A 226 9.42 6.73 5.53
N ALA A 227 8.22 6.62 6.09
CA ALA A 227 7.39 7.74 6.49
C ALA A 227 7.96 8.51 7.68
N GLY A 228 8.75 7.84 8.52
CA GLY A 228 9.45 8.46 9.65
C GLY A 228 10.35 9.64 9.26
N ARG A 229 10.82 9.72 8.00
CA ARG A 229 11.59 10.87 7.50
C ARG A 229 10.79 12.17 7.46
N TYR A 230 9.50 12.09 7.11
CA TYR A 230 8.65 13.27 7.00
C TYR A 230 8.24 13.82 8.38
N GLU A 231 8.34 12.99 9.42
CA GLU A 231 8.10 13.38 10.82
C GLU A 231 9.39 13.62 11.62
N LEU A 232 10.58 13.49 10.99
CA LEU A 232 11.89 13.48 11.68
C LEU A 232 11.93 12.50 12.88
N ALA A 233 11.33 11.31 12.71
CA ALA A 233 11.29 10.30 13.75
C ALA A 233 12.71 9.79 14.10
N SER A 234 13.05 9.83 15.39
CA SER A 234 14.39 9.47 15.89
C SER A 234 14.66 7.96 15.95
N ASN A 235 13.62 7.13 15.87
CA ASN A 235 13.72 5.67 16.04
C ASN A 235 13.75 4.88 14.73
N VAL A 236 13.87 5.55 13.58
CA VAL A 236 13.89 4.89 12.26
C VAL A 236 15.05 3.90 12.14
N ASP A 237 16.26 4.32 12.48
CA ASP A 237 17.44 3.46 12.37
C ASP A 237 17.38 2.29 13.37
N ALA A 238 16.95 2.56 14.61
CA ALA A 238 16.73 1.52 15.62
C ALA A 238 15.69 0.48 15.16
N ALA A 239 14.61 0.92 14.50
CA ALA A 239 13.60 0.03 13.96
C ALA A 239 14.13 -0.85 12.81
N LEU A 240 14.96 -0.28 11.92
CA LEU A 240 15.60 -1.02 10.82
C LEU A 240 16.64 -2.03 11.32
N ILE A 241 17.41 -1.68 12.36
CA ILE A 241 18.34 -2.59 13.04
C ILE A 241 17.57 -3.77 13.62
N THR A 242 16.51 -3.50 14.38
CA THR A 242 15.65 -4.54 14.97
C THR A 242 15.03 -5.45 13.91
N ALA A 243 14.58 -4.89 12.78
CA ALA A 243 14.08 -5.67 11.65
C ALA A 243 15.17 -6.55 11.01
N SER A 244 16.39 -6.03 10.79
CA SER A 244 17.52 -6.80 10.27
C SER A 244 17.91 -7.95 11.20
N ASN A 245 18.00 -7.69 12.50
CA ASN A 245 18.36 -8.69 13.50
C ASN A 245 17.30 -9.78 13.64
N ALA A 246 16.02 -9.43 13.48
CA ALA A 246 14.94 -10.42 13.44
C ALA A 246 15.09 -11.40 12.25
N PHE A 247 15.56 -10.95 11.09
CA PHE A 247 15.89 -11.83 9.97
C PHE A 247 17.05 -12.77 10.29
N THR A 248 18.09 -12.27 10.97
CA THR A 248 19.21 -13.08 11.45
C THR A 248 18.74 -14.15 12.44
N ILE A 249 17.84 -13.82 13.36
CA ILE A 249 17.24 -14.77 14.31
C ILE A 249 16.44 -15.85 13.57
N VAL A 250 15.66 -15.47 12.56
CA VAL A 250 14.91 -16.44 11.72
C VAL A 250 15.85 -17.40 10.99
N ALA A 251 16.97 -16.90 10.44
CA ALA A 251 17.94 -17.72 9.72
C ALA A 251 18.73 -18.65 10.64
N ARG A 252 19.33 -18.12 11.71
CA ARG A 252 20.15 -18.92 12.64
C ARG A 252 19.29 -19.80 13.56
N GLY A 253 18.07 -19.36 13.87
CA GLY A 253 17.08 -20.17 14.57
C GLY A 253 16.70 -21.45 13.81
N GLN A 254 16.63 -21.41 12.47
CA GLN A 254 16.46 -22.62 11.65
C GLN A 254 17.62 -23.60 11.81
N THR A 255 18.83 -23.09 11.91
CA THR A 255 20.02 -23.93 12.11
C THR A 255 19.94 -24.66 13.44
N ILE A 256 19.58 -23.95 14.51
CA ILE A 256 19.40 -24.52 15.85
C ILE A 256 18.25 -25.53 15.85
N GLU A 257 17.08 -25.18 15.27
CA GLU A 257 15.93 -26.06 15.14
C GLU A 257 16.30 -27.38 14.46
N ARG A 258 17.04 -27.32 13.35
CA ARG A 258 17.47 -28.50 12.61
C ARG A 258 18.43 -29.39 13.41
N ILE A 259 19.36 -28.80 14.14
CA ILE A 259 20.30 -29.56 15.00
C ILE A 259 19.53 -30.26 16.13
N LEU A 260 18.57 -29.56 16.75
CA LEU A 260 17.75 -30.09 17.83
C LEU A 260 16.74 -31.14 17.34
N SER A 261 16.20 -30.99 16.12
CA SER A 261 15.34 -32.01 15.52
C SER A 261 16.09 -33.30 15.21
N ASP A 262 17.37 -33.19 14.81
CA ASP A 262 18.21 -34.36 14.54
C ASP A 262 18.61 -35.07 15.84
N ASN A 263 18.96 -34.33 16.90
CA ASN A 263 19.32 -34.90 18.20
C ASN A 263 18.95 -33.95 19.37
N PRO A 264 17.78 -34.13 20.02
CA PRO A 264 17.33 -33.21 21.08
C PRO A 264 18.23 -33.24 22.33
N LYS A 265 18.97 -34.34 22.55
CA LYS A 265 19.93 -34.48 23.65
C LYS A 265 21.17 -33.59 23.50
N ARG A 266 21.39 -32.95 22.34
CA ARG A 266 22.52 -32.03 22.12
C ARG A 266 22.33 -30.66 22.75
N LEU A 267 21.13 -30.31 23.20
CA LEU A 267 20.85 -28.98 23.78
C LEU A 267 21.78 -28.65 24.98
N PRO A 268 21.96 -29.53 25.99
CA PRO A 268 22.83 -29.23 27.13
C PRO A 268 24.30 -29.09 26.71
N ASP A 269 24.78 -29.94 25.81
CA ASP A 269 26.15 -29.90 25.28
C ASP A 269 26.42 -28.61 24.49
N MET A 270 25.44 -28.17 23.69
CA MET A 270 25.53 -26.94 22.91
C MET A 270 25.57 -25.70 23.81
N LEU A 271 24.76 -25.69 24.87
CA LEU A 271 24.76 -24.62 25.88
C LEU A 271 26.06 -24.61 26.69
N ALA A 272 26.56 -25.77 27.10
CA ALA A 272 27.83 -25.89 27.82
C ALA A 272 28.99 -25.33 26.97
N ARG A 273 29.06 -25.73 25.69
CA ARG A 273 30.07 -25.22 24.76
C ARG A 273 29.94 -23.73 24.45
N PHE A 274 28.72 -23.19 24.41
CA PHE A 274 28.48 -21.76 24.24
C PHE A 274 29.04 -20.94 25.42
N VAL A 275 28.83 -21.44 26.65
CA VAL A 275 29.41 -20.84 27.86
C VAL A 275 30.93 -20.96 27.84
N ASP A 276 31.47 -22.14 27.49
CA ASP A 276 32.92 -22.35 27.38
C ASP A 276 33.56 -21.49 26.29
N GLN A 277 32.87 -21.24 25.17
CA GLN A 277 33.37 -20.35 24.12
C GLN A 277 33.48 -18.91 24.60
N HIS A 278 32.50 -18.41 25.36
CA HIS A 278 32.60 -17.08 25.97
C HIS A 278 33.74 -17.00 26.99
N ALA A 279 34.18 -18.14 27.54
CA ALA A 279 35.32 -18.22 28.46
C ALA A 279 36.68 -18.43 27.74
N HIS A 280 36.73 -19.15 26.61
CA HIS A 280 37.98 -19.69 26.03
C HIS A 280 38.16 -19.47 24.52
N GLY A 281 37.23 -18.83 23.82
CA GLY A 281 37.41 -18.30 22.45
C GLY A 281 37.44 -19.30 21.30
N CYS A 282 37.12 -20.59 21.50
CA CYS A 282 37.15 -21.61 20.45
C CYS A 282 35.77 -21.77 19.79
N SER A 283 35.60 -21.35 18.53
CA SER A 283 34.30 -21.35 17.84
C SER A 283 34.03 -22.65 17.05
N LEU A 284 32.98 -23.39 17.42
CA LEU A 284 32.36 -24.42 16.59
C LEU A 284 31.16 -23.84 15.84
N LEU A 285 30.79 -24.43 14.71
CA LEU A 285 29.71 -23.92 13.84
C LEU A 285 28.34 -23.89 14.56
N GLU A 286 28.13 -24.79 15.52
CA GLU A 286 26.93 -24.85 16.37
C GLU A 286 26.89 -23.68 17.36
N THR A 287 28.00 -23.38 18.04
CA THR A 287 28.10 -22.29 19.01
C THR A 287 28.07 -20.91 18.34
N GLU A 288 28.62 -20.80 17.12
CA GLU A 288 28.51 -19.59 16.29
C GLU A 288 27.03 -19.21 15.98
N SER A 289 26.15 -20.19 15.83
CA SER A 289 24.72 -19.93 15.59
C SER A 289 24.01 -19.38 16.84
N LEU A 290 24.36 -19.89 18.02
CA LEU A 290 23.87 -19.37 19.30
C LEU A 290 24.43 -17.98 19.59
N ASP A 291 25.72 -17.73 19.30
CA ASP A 291 26.36 -16.43 19.42
C ASP A 291 25.66 -15.38 18.56
N LYS A 292 25.37 -15.71 17.29
CA LYS A 292 24.70 -14.76 16.40
C LYS A 292 23.25 -14.50 16.81
N VAL A 293 22.56 -15.46 17.41
CA VAL A 293 21.22 -15.24 17.98
C VAL A 293 21.29 -14.39 19.24
N SER A 294 22.27 -14.61 20.13
CA SER A 294 22.44 -13.80 21.35
C SER A 294 22.88 -12.36 21.03
N GLU A 295 23.77 -12.17 20.05
CA GLU A 295 24.19 -10.88 19.50
C GLU A 295 22.99 -10.15 18.88
N ALA A 296 22.18 -10.83 18.08
CA ALA A 296 20.98 -10.24 17.48
C ALA A 296 19.94 -9.83 18.55
N LEU A 297 19.71 -10.66 19.57
CA LEU A 297 18.79 -10.35 20.67
C LEU A 297 19.28 -9.19 21.54
N SER A 298 20.57 -9.15 21.87
CA SER A 298 21.19 -8.06 22.62
C SER A 298 21.15 -6.75 21.84
N ALA A 299 21.41 -6.78 20.54
CA ALA A 299 21.28 -5.61 19.66
C ALA A 299 19.83 -5.12 19.54
N MET A 300 18.85 -6.03 19.43
CA MET A 300 17.42 -5.65 19.46
C MET A 300 17.02 -5.02 20.80
N ARG A 301 17.50 -5.58 21.91
CA ARG A 301 17.27 -5.03 23.25
C ARG A 301 17.90 -3.65 23.40
N GLY A 302 19.16 -3.49 23.02
CA GLY A 302 19.85 -2.20 23.03
C GLY A 302 19.15 -1.15 22.16
N ALA A 303 18.61 -1.54 21.00
CA ALA A 303 17.83 -0.65 20.15
C ALA A 303 16.52 -0.19 20.84
N CYS A 304 15.76 -1.10 21.45
CA CYS A 304 14.58 -0.74 22.26
C CYS A 304 14.94 0.16 23.45
N ASP A 305 16.00 -0.18 24.18
CA ASP A 305 16.43 0.53 25.39
C ASP A 305 16.97 1.94 25.06
N SER A 306 17.65 2.10 23.91
CA SER A 306 18.12 3.41 23.43
C SER A 306 16.98 4.40 23.18
N ILE A 307 15.83 3.91 22.70
CA ILE A 307 14.62 4.73 22.51
C ILE A 307 14.02 5.10 23.86
N ALA A 308 13.91 4.15 24.77
CA ALA A 308 13.39 4.39 26.12
C ALA A 308 14.26 5.40 26.90
N GLY A 309 15.58 5.38 26.69
CA GLY A 309 16.54 6.31 27.29
C GLY A 309 16.67 7.66 26.57
N GLY A 310 15.93 7.91 25.48
CA GLY A 310 16.02 9.15 24.70
C GLY A 310 17.34 9.35 23.96
N SER A 311 18.15 8.29 23.79
CA SER A 311 19.44 8.36 23.11
C SER A 311 19.26 8.29 21.59
N HIS A 312 19.78 9.29 20.88
CA HIS A 312 19.74 9.34 19.42
C HIS A 312 20.92 8.56 18.83
N GLY A 313 20.64 7.35 18.33
CA GLY A 313 21.60 6.60 17.54
C GLY A 313 21.96 7.35 16.25
N THR A 314 23.25 7.58 16.02
CA THR A 314 23.80 8.30 14.84
C THR A 314 24.13 7.38 13.66
N GLN A 315 23.94 6.06 13.79
CA GLN A 315 24.24 5.11 12.73
C GLN A 315 23.08 4.95 11.74
N ARG A 316 23.24 5.50 10.54
CA ARG A 316 22.29 5.33 9.43
C ARG A 316 22.32 3.89 8.93
N PHE A 317 21.23 3.14 9.10
CA PHE A 317 21.15 1.77 8.59
C PHE A 317 20.66 1.74 7.13
N PRO A 318 21.31 0.99 6.22
CA PRO A 318 20.85 0.93 4.83
C PRO A 318 19.53 0.17 4.72
N ARG A 319 18.67 0.64 3.83
CA ARG A 319 17.31 0.14 3.67
C ARG A 319 17.26 -1.15 2.86
N PHE A 320 16.17 -1.90 3.03
CA PHE A 320 15.91 -3.12 2.28
C PHE A 320 15.74 -2.79 0.78
N ASN A 321 16.46 -3.52 -0.08
CA ASN A 321 16.57 -3.24 -1.52
C ASN A 321 15.62 -4.14 -2.32
N ARG A 322 14.95 -3.57 -3.33
CA ARG A 322 13.78 -4.15 -4.01
C ARG A 322 14.14 -5.06 -5.19
N HIS A 323 13.35 -6.12 -5.39
CA HIS A 323 13.36 -6.92 -6.62
C HIS A 323 12.43 -6.29 -7.68
N ARG A 324 12.98 -5.89 -8.83
CA ARG A 324 12.20 -5.36 -9.97
C ARG A 324 11.88 -6.47 -10.97
N ASP A 325 10.60 -6.79 -11.12
CA ASP A 325 10.10 -7.81 -12.05
C ASP A 325 9.37 -7.19 -13.25
N TRP A 326 10.11 -6.92 -14.33
CA TRP A 326 9.55 -6.34 -15.56
C TRP A 326 8.46 -7.17 -16.22
N LEU A 327 8.50 -8.50 -16.09
CA LEU A 327 7.45 -9.40 -16.59
C LEU A 327 6.11 -9.21 -15.86
N VAL A 328 6.14 -8.90 -14.57
CA VAL A 328 4.93 -8.56 -13.80
C VAL A 328 4.42 -7.20 -14.26
N GLY A 329 5.32 -6.27 -14.59
CA GLY A 329 4.98 -5.00 -15.19
C GLY A 329 4.35 -5.07 -16.56
N LEU A 330 4.84 -5.93 -17.45
CA LEU A 330 4.25 -6.10 -18.76
C LEU A 330 2.80 -6.62 -18.66
N ARG A 331 2.52 -7.56 -17.74
CA ARG A 331 1.16 -8.04 -17.50
C ARG A 331 0.25 -6.97 -16.92
N SER A 332 0.75 -6.20 -15.96
CA SER A 332 0.00 -5.08 -15.36
C SER A 332 -0.33 -4.01 -16.42
N ALA A 333 0.64 -3.69 -17.28
CA ALA A 333 0.47 -2.76 -18.39
C ALA A 333 -0.62 -3.24 -19.35
N LEU A 334 -0.52 -4.47 -19.84
CA LEU A 334 -1.51 -5.05 -20.74
C LEU A 334 -2.92 -5.03 -20.13
N ARG A 335 -3.07 -5.40 -18.85
CA ARG A 335 -4.35 -5.35 -18.14
C ARG A 335 -4.92 -3.93 -18.10
N SER A 336 -4.14 -2.97 -17.61
CA SER A 336 -4.61 -1.59 -17.45
C SER A 336 -4.96 -0.95 -18.80
N SER A 337 -4.19 -1.23 -19.85
CA SER A 337 -4.49 -0.79 -21.21
C SER A 337 -5.76 -1.41 -21.77
N LEU A 338 -5.99 -2.71 -21.57
CA LEU A 338 -7.24 -3.37 -22.01
C LEU A 338 -8.46 -2.80 -21.27
N VAL A 339 -8.39 -2.65 -19.94
CA VAL A 339 -9.48 -2.06 -19.15
C VAL A 339 -9.78 -0.64 -19.62
N PHE A 340 -8.75 0.17 -19.87
CA PHE A 340 -8.90 1.54 -20.36
C PHE A 340 -9.51 1.60 -21.77
N LEU A 341 -9.02 0.77 -22.70
CA LEU A 341 -9.57 0.68 -24.06
C LEU A 341 -11.02 0.20 -24.09
N SER A 342 -11.37 -0.81 -23.29
CA SER A 342 -12.75 -1.29 -23.17
C SER A 342 -13.67 -0.21 -22.60
N ALA A 343 -13.23 0.51 -21.56
CA ALA A 343 -14.01 1.59 -20.98
C ALA A 343 -14.22 2.76 -21.97
N ILE A 344 -13.17 3.15 -22.70
CA ILE A 344 -13.30 4.17 -23.76
C ILE A 344 -14.22 3.70 -24.88
N GLY A 345 -14.11 2.45 -25.32
CA GLY A 345 -14.98 1.90 -26.36
C GLY A 345 -16.46 1.99 -25.97
N ILE A 346 -16.79 1.59 -24.74
CA ILE A 346 -18.16 1.70 -24.22
C ILE A 346 -18.59 3.17 -24.14
N TRP A 347 -17.71 4.06 -23.65
CA TRP A 347 -18.02 5.49 -23.55
C TRP A 347 -18.36 6.12 -24.90
N ILE A 348 -17.57 5.83 -25.95
CA ILE A 348 -17.82 6.32 -27.30
C ILE A 348 -19.15 5.78 -27.86
N MET A 349 -19.49 4.52 -27.57
CA MET A 349 -20.74 3.90 -28.00
C MET A 349 -21.98 4.46 -27.27
N SER A 350 -21.84 4.88 -26.01
CA SER A 350 -22.95 5.33 -25.18
C SER A 350 -23.45 6.73 -25.54
N GLY A 351 -22.68 7.56 -26.25
CA GLY A 351 -23.11 8.89 -26.70
C GLY A 351 -23.37 9.93 -25.61
N GLU A 352 -23.27 9.59 -24.32
CA GLU A 352 -23.35 10.53 -23.19
C GLU A 352 -21.95 11.02 -22.78
N HIS A 353 -21.74 12.34 -22.86
CA HIS A 353 -20.39 12.91 -22.92
C HIS A 353 -19.75 13.12 -21.52
N ALA A 354 -20.51 13.56 -20.51
CA ALA A 354 -19.91 13.99 -19.22
C ALA A 354 -20.04 12.98 -18.06
N ALA A 355 -21.20 12.33 -17.91
CA ALA A 355 -21.50 11.48 -16.75
C ALA A 355 -20.63 10.20 -16.69
N LEU A 356 -20.20 9.72 -17.86
CA LEU A 356 -19.52 8.43 -18.00
C LEU A 356 -17.98 8.52 -17.99
N ILE A 357 -17.38 9.72 -17.92
CA ILE A 357 -15.91 9.86 -17.82
C ILE A 357 -15.35 9.09 -16.61
N MET A 358 -16.14 8.97 -15.54
CA MET A 358 -15.78 8.23 -14.32
C MET A 358 -15.70 6.72 -14.50
N MET A 359 -16.39 6.17 -15.50
CA MET A 359 -16.27 4.77 -15.93
C MET A 359 -14.86 4.46 -16.46
N ILE A 360 -14.14 5.47 -16.97
CA ILE A 360 -12.81 5.31 -17.54
C ILE A 360 -11.74 5.49 -16.46
N VAL A 361 -11.86 6.55 -15.67
CA VAL A 361 -10.79 7.02 -14.77
C VAL A 361 -10.62 6.12 -13.55
N LEU A 362 -11.73 5.76 -12.89
CA LEU A 362 -11.66 5.02 -11.62
C LEU A 362 -11.11 3.60 -11.80
N PRO A 363 -11.52 2.83 -12.83
CA PRO A 363 -10.93 1.52 -13.11
C PRO A 363 -9.44 1.59 -13.45
N ALA A 364 -9.01 2.60 -14.21
CA ALA A 364 -7.59 2.79 -14.54
C ALA A 364 -6.74 3.02 -13.28
N LEU A 365 -7.19 3.92 -12.40
CA LEU A 365 -6.56 4.19 -11.10
C LEU A 365 -6.46 2.91 -10.25
N LEU A 366 -7.60 2.24 -10.03
CA LEU A 366 -7.70 1.08 -9.15
C LEU A 366 -6.96 -0.14 -9.72
N SER A 367 -6.89 -0.29 -11.05
CA SER A 367 -6.08 -1.31 -11.71
C SER A 367 -4.62 -1.21 -11.30
N GLN A 368 -4.06 0.00 -11.28
CA GLN A 368 -2.66 0.23 -10.94
C GLN A 368 -2.42 0.04 -9.44
N ILE A 369 -3.30 0.60 -8.58
CA ILE A 369 -3.18 0.50 -7.12
C ILE A 369 -3.31 -0.94 -6.63
N PHE A 370 -4.26 -1.72 -7.18
CA PHE A 370 -4.48 -3.10 -6.74
C PHE A 370 -3.55 -4.12 -7.41
N SER A 371 -2.69 -3.71 -8.34
CA SER A 371 -1.71 -4.60 -8.96
C SER A 371 -0.77 -5.30 -7.96
N SER A 372 -0.52 -4.66 -6.81
CA SER A 372 0.30 -5.19 -5.71
C SER A 372 -0.50 -5.84 -4.58
N HIS A 373 -1.84 -5.84 -4.65
CA HIS A 373 -2.68 -6.39 -3.58
C HIS A 373 -2.67 -7.93 -3.63
N PRO A 374 -2.60 -8.63 -2.47
CA PRO A 374 -2.62 -10.09 -2.44
C PRO A 374 -3.74 -10.83 -3.16
N ALA A 375 -4.95 -10.29 -3.16
CA ALA A 375 -6.10 -10.90 -3.83
C ALA A 375 -6.91 -9.81 -4.54
N PRO A 376 -6.40 -9.31 -5.69
CA PRO A 376 -6.97 -8.11 -6.31
C PRO A 376 -8.37 -8.36 -6.87
N ARG A 377 -8.65 -9.57 -7.35
CA ARG A 377 -9.98 -9.99 -7.81
C ARG A 377 -11.02 -9.89 -6.67
N VAL A 378 -10.69 -10.42 -5.50
CA VAL A 378 -11.59 -10.38 -4.33
C VAL A 378 -11.75 -8.94 -3.84
N ALA A 379 -10.67 -8.17 -3.76
CA ALA A 379 -10.73 -6.77 -3.37
C ALA A 379 -11.62 -5.94 -4.32
N THR A 380 -11.49 -6.16 -5.63
CA THR A 380 -12.31 -5.47 -6.65
C THR A 380 -13.77 -5.87 -6.57
N ALA A 381 -14.09 -7.14 -6.32
CA ALA A 381 -15.47 -7.59 -6.11
C ALA A 381 -16.13 -6.94 -4.89
N LYS A 382 -15.37 -6.83 -3.78
CA LYS A 382 -15.84 -6.13 -2.58
C LYS A 382 -16.05 -4.63 -2.83
N LEU A 383 -15.15 -4.01 -3.59
CA LEU A 383 -15.26 -2.61 -3.99
C LEU A 383 -16.51 -2.36 -4.84
N LEU A 384 -16.78 -3.24 -5.82
CA LEU A 384 -18.01 -3.22 -6.61
C LEU A 384 -19.26 -3.37 -5.72
N GLY A 385 -19.22 -4.28 -4.73
CA GLY A 385 -20.31 -4.43 -3.76
C GLY A 385 -20.58 -3.14 -2.96
N GLY A 386 -19.53 -2.45 -2.52
CA GLY A 386 -19.65 -1.15 -1.85
C GLY A 386 -20.21 -0.06 -2.76
N ALA A 387 -19.78 -0.02 -4.02
CA ALA A 387 -20.28 0.92 -5.02
C ALA A 387 -21.78 0.72 -5.30
N LEU A 388 -22.23 -0.53 -5.46
CA LEU A 388 -23.64 -0.86 -5.69
C LEU A 388 -24.53 -0.48 -4.51
N ILE A 389 -24.02 -0.52 -3.28
CA ILE A 389 -24.73 -0.05 -2.08
C ILE A 389 -24.78 1.49 -2.03
N ALA A 390 -23.73 2.18 -2.51
CA ALA A 390 -23.69 3.64 -2.52
C ALA A 390 -24.73 4.27 -3.46
N ILE A 391 -25.03 3.65 -4.61
CA ILE A 391 -26.00 4.17 -5.60
C ILE A 391 -27.38 4.47 -4.98
N PRO A 392 -28.10 3.50 -4.37
CA PRO A 392 -29.41 3.75 -3.79
C PRO A 392 -29.34 4.71 -2.60
N ILE A 393 -28.27 4.67 -1.80
CA ILE A 393 -28.12 5.60 -0.66
C ILE A 393 -27.91 7.04 -1.15
N ALA A 394 -27.11 7.24 -2.20
CA ALA A 394 -26.90 8.54 -2.79
C ALA A 394 -28.21 9.11 -3.37
N ILE A 395 -28.95 8.30 -4.15
CA ILE A 395 -30.17 8.73 -4.84
C ILE A 395 -31.33 8.94 -3.87
N LEU A 396 -31.62 7.96 -3.00
CA LEU A 396 -32.81 7.98 -2.15
C LEU A 396 -32.65 8.84 -0.91
N PHE A 397 -31.43 8.91 -0.35
CA PHE A 397 -31.18 9.59 0.92
C PHE A 397 -30.45 10.92 0.69
N VAL A 398 -29.20 10.88 0.21
CA VAL A 398 -28.36 12.09 0.17
C VAL A 398 -28.96 13.16 -0.74
N LEU A 399 -29.24 12.83 -2.00
CA LEU A 399 -29.78 13.80 -2.96
C LEU A 399 -31.18 14.27 -2.59
N SER A 400 -32.02 13.39 -2.06
CA SER A 400 -33.37 13.74 -1.59
C SER A 400 -33.35 14.74 -0.43
N LEU A 401 -32.45 14.55 0.54
CA LEU A 401 -32.28 15.49 1.65
C LEU A 401 -31.62 16.80 1.20
N LEU A 402 -30.60 16.74 0.35
CA LEU A 402 -29.95 17.95 -0.17
C LEU A 402 -30.93 18.79 -1.01
N ALA A 403 -31.78 18.17 -1.83
CA ALA A 403 -32.77 18.89 -2.63
C ALA A 403 -33.77 19.68 -1.78
N GLN A 404 -34.02 19.26 -0.52
CA GLN A 404 -34.93 19.94 0.42
C GLN A 404 -34.25 21.07 1.21
N GLY A 405 -32.92 21.09 1.31
CA GLY A 405 -32.15 22.01 2.16
C GLY A 405 -30.90 22.55 1.49
N SER A 406 -30.96 22.82 0.17
CA SER A 406 -29.81 23.00 -0.72
C SER A 406 -29.02 24.30 -0.56
N ALA A 407 -29.45 25.23 0.30
CA ALA A 407 -28.89 26.58 0.35
C ALA A 407 -27.61 26.71 1.20
N ASP A 408 -27.44 25.86 2.22
CA ASP A 408 -26.38 26.05 3.21
C ASP A 408 -25.30 24.97 3.17
N PHE A 409 -24.04 25.41 3.18
CA PHE A 409 -22.87 24.53 3.25
C PHE A 409 -22.87 23.60 4.48
N GLU A 410 -23.44 24.07 5.60
CA GLU A 410 -23.55 23.31 6.83
C GLU A 410 -24.45 22.07 6.66
N MET A 411 -25.57 22.22 5.92
CA MET A 411 -26.47 21.11 5.60
C MET A 411 -25.81 20.10 4.67
N LEU A 412 -25.03 20.56 3.70
CA LEU A 412 -24.24 19.69 2.82
C LEU A 412 -23.31 18.78 3.63
N ILE A 413 -22.52 19.35 4.54
CA ILE A 413 -21.63 18.56 5.40
C ILE A 413 -22.43 17.63 6.30
N LEU A 414 -23.50 18.13 6.93
CA LEU A 414 -24.32 17.35 7.86
C LEU A 414 -24.87 16.09 7.19
N VAL A 415 -25.51 16.24 6.02
CA VAL A 415 -26.11 15.12 5.29
C VAL A 415 -25.05 14.16 4.77
N LEU A 416 -23.91 14.66 4.28
CA LEU A 416 -22.83 13.82 3.77
C LEU A 416 -22.05 13.09 4.87
N SER A 417 -22.03 13.66 6.08
CA SER A 417 -21.24 13.14 7.20
C SER A 417 -21.66 11.74 7.64
N ALA A 418 -22.96 11.48 7.77
CA ALA A 418 -23.46 10.18 8.23
C ALA A 418 -23.08 9.01 7.32
N PRO A 419 -23.35 9.04 5.99
CA PRO A 419 -22.95 7.96 5.10
C PRO A 419 -21.43 7.86 4.97
N LEU A 420 -20.71 8.99 4.87
CA LEU A 420 -19.24 8.94 4.81
C LEU A 420 -18.63 8.38 6.09
N PHE A 421 -19.19 8.66 7.26
CA PHE A 421 -18.73 8.12 8.53
C PHE A 421 -18.80 6.59 8.50
N LEU A 422 -19.92 6.01 8.06
CA LEU A 422 -20.07 4.55 7.93
C LEU A 422 -19.06 3.96 6.93
N GLY A 423 -18.90 4.62 5.78
CA GLY A 423 -17.95 4.17 4.75
C GLY A 423 -16.49 4.23 5.22
N LEU A 424 -16.06 5.35 5.80
CA LEU A 424 -14.71 5.54 6.36
C LEU A 424 -14.45 4.59 7.53
N MET A 425 -15.45 4.36 8.38
CA MET A 425 -15.34 3.40 9.48
C MET A 425 -15.09 1.99 8.96
N SER A 426 -15.72 1.56 7.86
CA SER A 426 -15.43 0.25 7.29
C SER A 426 -13.98 0.09 6.78
N MET A 427 -13.31 1.21 6.46
CA MET A 427 -11.89 1.25 6.05
C MET A 427 -10.92 0.93 7.19
N THR A 428 -11.34 0.98 8.46
CA THR A 428 -10.46 0.64 9.59
C THR A 428 -10.23 -0.86 9.73
N SER A 429 -11.08 -1.69 9.12
CA SER A 429 -10.92 -3.14 9.16
C SER A 429 -10.36 -3.66 7.82
N PRO A 430 -9.35 -4.56 7.83
CA PRO A 430 -8.75 -5.06 6.59
C PRO A 430 -9.72 -5.89 5.74
N THR A 431 -10.78 -6.43 6.37
CA THR A 431 -11.79 -7.26 5.69
C THR A 431 -12.86 -6.43 4.99
N LEU A 432 -13.29 -5.31 5.60
CA LEU A 432 -14.32 -4.42 5.05
C LEU A 432 -13.75 -3.24 4.27
N ALA A 433 -12.45 -2.93 4.39
CA ALA A 433 -11.87 -1.74 3.78
C ALA A 433 -12.13 -1.57 2.27
N PRO A 434 -12.08 -2.63 1.43
CA PRO A 434 -12.43 -2.47 0.02
C PRO A 434 -13.89 -2.08 -0.22
N TYR A 435 -14.83 -2.54 0.62
CA TYR A 435 -16.24 -2.12 0.56
C TYR A 435 -16.37 -0.62 0.86
N GLY A 436 -15.71 -0.15 1.93
CA GLY A 436 -15.71 1.27 2.30
C GLY A 436 -15.15 2.18 1.24
N LEU A 437 -14.00 1.80 0.69
CA LEU A 437 -13.36 2.57 -0.38
C LEU A 437 -14.27 2.66 -1.62
N GLY A 438 -14.91 1.57 -2.02
CA GLY A 438 -15.88 1.55 -3.12
C GLY A 438 -17.12 2.40 -2.83
N PHE A 439 -17.64 2.30 -1.60
CA PHE A 439 -18.79 3.07 -1.15
C PHE A 439 -18.50 4.58 -1.16
N CYS A 440 -17.44 5.03 -0.49
CA CYS A 440 -17.14 6.45 -0.36
C CYS A 440 -16.76 7.10 -1.69
N LEU A 441 -15.97 6.42 -2.53
CA LEU A 441 -15.61 6.96 -3.86
C LEU A 441 -16.84 7.09 -4.75
N THR A 442 -17.70 6.08 -4.76
CA THR A 442 -18.94 6.11 -5.57
C THR A 442 -19.90 7.18 -5.05
N LEU A 443 -20.07 7.28 -3.73
CA LEU A 443 -20.90 8.30 -3.10
C LEU A 443 -20.41 9.72 -3.45
N ALA A 444 -19.11 9.99 -3.32
CA ALA A 444 -18.53 11.29 -3.62
C ALA A 444 -18.73 11.70 -5.08
N VAL A 445 -18.60 10.75 -6.01
CA VAL A 445 -18.71 10.98 -7.46
C VAL A 445 -20.17 11.04 -7.94
N ILE A 446 -21.12 10.39 -7.26
CA ILE A 446 -22.55 10.54 -7.58
C ILE A 446 -23.07 11.87 -7.05
N VAL A 447 -22.71 12.25 -5.82
CA VAL A 447 -23.23 13.46 -5.18
C VAL A 447 -22.63 14.73 -5.80
N GLN A 448 -21.36 14.69 -6.24
CA GLN A 448 -20.64 15.82 -6.85
C GLN A 448 -20.87 17.17 -6.15
N PRO A 449 -20.51 17.31 -4.86
CA PRO A 449 -20.67 18.57 -4.14
C PRO A 449 -19.96 19.71 -4.90
N SER A 450 -20.72 20.78 -5.14
CA SER A 450 -20.31 21.99 -5.85
C SER A 450 -21.11 23.19 -5.34
N ASN A 451 -20.70 24.42 -5.68
CA ASN A 451 -21.48 25.63 -5.36
C ASN A 451 -22.82 25.67 -6.10
N TYR A 452 -22.90 24.98 -7.24
CA TYR A 452 -24.08 24.90 -8.09
C TYR A 452 -24.43 23.42 -8.32
N MET A 453 -25.25 22.85 -7.44
CA MET A 453 -25.63 21.45 -7.49
C MET A 453 -26.88 21.22 -8.35
N THR A 454 -26.83 20.20 -9.20
CA THR A 454 -27.96 19.69 -9.96
C THR A 454 -28.45 18.37 -9.37
N PHE A 455 -29.74 18.26 -9.06
CA PHE A 455 -30.34 17.08 -8.43
C PHE A 455 -31.01 16.13 -9.45
N ALA A 456 -30.47 16.08 -10.67
CA ALA A 456 -30.99 15.27 -11.76
C ALA A 456 -30.73 13.78 -11.50
N ILE A 457 -31.82 13.01 -11.29
CA ILE A 457 -31.74 11.58 -10.94
C ILE A 457 -31.15 10.76 -12.10
N ASP A 458 -31.47 11.11 -13.34
CA ASP A 458 -30.96 10.49 -14.56
C ASP A 458 -29.43 10.57 -14.65
N GLN A 459 -28.85 11.76 -14.47
CA GLN A 459 -27.40 11.95 -14.48
C GLN A 459 -26.72 11.17 -13.34
N CYS A 460 -27.33 11.15 -12.15
CA CYS A 460 -26.81 10.42 -10.99
C CYS A 460 -26.83 8.90 -11.23
N LEU A 461 -27.92 8.40 -11.82
CA LEU A 461 -28.07 6.99 -12.14
C LEU A 461 -27.09 6.56 -13.23
N SER A 462 -26.96 7.33 -14.32
CA SER A 462 -25.98 7.09 -15.38
C SER A 462 -24.55 7.08 -14.84
N THR A 463 -24.20 8.03 -13.97
CA THR A 463 -22.88 8.08 -13.32
C THR A 463 -22.64 6.86 -12.43
N GLY A 464 -23.62 6.50 -11.59
CA GLY A 464 -23.53 5.35 -10.70
C GLY A 464 -23.40 4.01 -11.44
N LEU A 465 -24.21 3.81 -12.48
CA LEU A 465 -24.13 2.63 -13.35
C LEU A 465 -22.82 2.60 -14.13
N GLY A 466 -22.33 3.75 -14.62
CA GLY A 466 -21.02 3.86 -15.26
C GLY A 466 -19.88 3.43 -14.35
N ILE A 467 -19.90 3.82 -13.08
CA ILE A 467 -18.91 3.36 -12.09
C ILE A 467 -19.03 1.84 -11.88
N ALA A 468 -20.24 1.30 -11.74
CA ALA A 468 -20.46 -0.13 -11.57
C ALA A 468 -19.95 -0.95 -12.77
N VAL A 469 -20.22 -0.50 -14.00
CA VAL A 469 -19.71 -1.11 -15.24
C VAL A 469 -18.18 -1.02 -15.29
N GLY A 470 -17.60 0.15 -15.00
CA GLY A 470 -16.16 0.34 -14.98
C GLY A 470 -15.45 -0.59 -13.98
N LEU A 471 -15.99 -0.72 -12.76
CA LEU A 471 -15.49 -1.66 -11.76
C LEU A 471 -15.71 -3.12 -12.15
N GLY A 472 -16.79 -3.43 -12.89
CA GLY A 472 -17.02 -4.73 -13.51
C GLY A 472 -15.95 -5.08 -14.55
N LEU A 473 -15.61 -4.14 -15.44
CA LEU A 473 -14.52 -4.30 -16.40
C LEU A 473 -13.18 -4.53 -15.69
N LEU A 474 -12.94 -3.80 -14.59
CA LEU A 474 -11.75 -3.99 -13.78
C LEU A 474 -11.70 -5.41 -13.16
N TYR A 475 -12.84 -5.90 -12.65
CA TYR A 475 -12.94 -7.24 -12.11
C TYR A 475 -12.59 -8.30 -13.18
N VAL A 476 -13.16 -8.18 -14.38
CA VAL A 476 -12.85 -9.06 -15.51
C VAL A 476 -11.38 -8.93 -15.91
N GLY A 477 -10.82 -7.72 -15.92
CA GLY A 477 -9.40 -7.48 -16.19
C GLY A 477 -8.47 -8.21 -15.20
N PHE A 478 -8.78 -8.19 -13.91
CA PHE A 478 -8.04 -8.96 -12.91
C PHE A 478 -8.28 -10.46 -12.95
N ASP A 479 -9.42 -10.91 -13.48
CA ASP A 479 -9.68 -12.33 -13.68
C ASP A 479 -8.89 -12.88 -14.88
N LEU A 480 -8.86 -12.13 -15.99
CA LEU A 480 -8.15 -12.53 -17.20
C LEU A 480 -6.62 -12.37 -17.09
N LEU A 481 -6.16 -11.23 -16.56
CA LEU A 481 -4.75 -10.86 -16.44
C LEU A 481 -4.37 -10.59 -14.98
N GLY A 482 -4.76 -11.52 -14.11
CA GLY A 482 -4.45 -11.49 -12.69
C GLY A 482 -2.96 -11.64 -12.36
N PRO A 483 -2.58 -11.47 -11.08
CA PRO A 483 -1.21 -11.69 -10.64
C PRO A 483 -0.75 -13.12 -10.98
N PRO A 484 0.56 -13.33 -11.26
CA PRO A 484 1.07 -14.64 -11.65
C PRO A 484 0.76 -15.69 -10.59
N LYS A 485 0.39 -16.90 -11.03
CA LYS A 485 0.06 -18.04 -10.16
C LYS A 485 1.16 -18.25 -9.10
N HIS A 486 0.75 -18.38 -7.84
CA HIS A 486 1.63 -18.33 -6.66
C HIS A 486 2.87 -19.25 -6.74
N LEU A 487 2.72 -20.47 -7.28
CA LEU A 487 3.83 -21.42 -7.41
C LEU A 487 4.95 -20.96 -8.36
N TRP A 488 4.59 -20.30 -9.46
CA TRP A 488 5.57 -19.79 -10.43
C TRP A 488 6.39 -18.65 -9.79
N LEU A 489 5.71 -17.75 -9.08
CA LEU A 489 6.34 -16.65 -8.37
C LEU A 489 7.27 -17.18 -7.26
N GLN A 490 6.83 -18.17 -6.48
CA GLN A 490 7.66 -18.79 -5.45
C GLN A 490 8.97 -19.35 -6.02
N ARG A 491 8.90 -20.16 -7.11
CA ARG A 491 10.11 -20.71 -7.76
C ARG A 491 11.06 -19.62 -8.26
N ARG A 492 10.50 -18.55 -8.83
CA ARG A 492 11.29 -17.42 -9.34
C ARG A 492 11.97 -16.64 -8.23
N LEU A 493 11.26 -16.38 -7.13
CA LEU A 493 11.81 -15.72 -5.93
C LEU A 493 12.94 -16.55 -5.31
N ILE A 494 12.78 -17.88 -5.25
CA ILE A 494 13.82 -18.80 -4.78
C ILE A 494 15.06 -18.72 -5.69
N ASN A 495 14.88 -18.70 -7.01
CA ASN A 495 16.00 -18.54 -7.93
C ASN A 495 16.70 -17.19 -7.78
N ALA A 496 15.94 -16.11 -7.55
CA ALA A 496 16.51 -14.80 -7.25
C ALA A 496 17.31 -14.77 -5.94
N LEU A 497 16.83 -15.45 -4.88
CA LEU A 497 17.57 -15.64 -3.63
C LEU A 497 18.88 -16.42 -3.85
N LYS A 498 18.85 -17.47 -4.69
CA LYS A 498 20.06 -18.24 -5.06
C LYS A 498 21.08 -17.37 -5.80
N LEU A 499 20.63 -16.51 -6.72
CA LEU A 499 21.50 -15.57 -7.44
C LEU A 499 22.11 -14.51 -6.51
N ASP A 500 21.35 -14.01 -5.55
CA ASP A 500 21.86 -13.08 -4.54
C ASP A 500 22.90 -13.76 -3.65
N LEU A 501 22.69 -15.02 -3.28
CA LEU A 501 23.67 -15.82 -2.52
C LEU A 501 24.95 -16.06 -3.33
N GLN A 502 24.85 -16.34 -4.63
CA GLN A 502 26.02 -16.40 -5.51
C GLN A 502 26.77 -15.07 -5.58
N THR A 503 26.03 -13.95 -5.61
CA THR A 503 26.60 -12.59 -5.64
C THR A 503 27.28 -12.26 -4.32
N MET A 504 26.66 -12.60 -3.19
CA MET A 504 27.22 -12.48 -1.85
C MET A 504 28.54 -13.23 -1.74
N ARG A 505 28.57 -14.49 -2.21
CA ARG A 505 29.78 -15.31 -2.22
C ARG A 505 30.88 -14.73 -3.11
N LYS A 506 30.55 -14.27 -4.31
CA LYS A 506 31.53 -13.69 -5.26
C LYS A 506 32.11 -12.37 -4.77
N ARG A 507 31.28 -11.50 -4.20
CA ARG A 507 31.66 -10.15 -3.76
C ARG A 507 32.01 -10.07 -2.26
N ARG A 508 31.99 -11.20 -1.55
CA ARG A 508 32.24 -11.29 -0.09
C ARG A 508 31.41 -10.28 0.72
N LEU A 509 30.12 -10.19 0.40
CA LEU A 509 29.20 -9.23 1.04
C LEU A 509 28.72 -9.72 2.40
N SER A 510 28.31 -8.80 3.28
CA SER A 510 27.84 -9.11 4.63
C SER A 510 26.45 -9.76 4.67
N THR A 511 26.12 -10.40 5.78
CA THR A 511 24.78 -10.95 6.06
C THR A 511 23.69 -9.86 6.08
N ASN A 512 24.02 -8.65 6.55
CA ASN A 512 23.12 -7.50 6.50
C ASN A 512 22.70 -7.14 5.07
N TRP A 513 23.61 -7.27 4.09
CA TRP A 513 23.28 -7.06 2.68
C TRP A 513 22.27 -8.11 2.17
N LEU A 514 22.41 -9.37 2.61
CA LEU A 514 21.45 -10.43 2.28
C LEU A 514 20.09 -10.16 2.93
N ASN A 515 20.06 -9.79 4.22
CA ASN A 515 18.83 -9.39 4.92
C ASN A 515 18.10 -8.29 4.17
N GLN A 516 18.83 -7.26 3.74
CA GLN A 516 18.32 -6.14 2.94
C GLN A 516 17.58 -6.58 1.68
N ARG A 517 18.06 -7.61 0.98
CA ARG A 517 17.45 -8.08 -0.28
C ARG A 517 16.44 -9.21 -0.05
N ALA A 518 16.59 -9.97 1.02
CA ALA A 518 15.75 -11.12 1.31
C ALA A 518 14.41 -10.72 1.91
N ALA A 519 14.34 -9.64 2.68
CA ALA A 519 13.14 -9.22 3.41
C ALA A 519 11.87 -9.22 2.55
N GLU A 520 11.93 -8.56 1.40
CA GLU A 520 10.81 -8.52 0.48
C GLU A 520 10.44 -9.89 -0.06
N ARG A 521 11.42 -10.62 -0.58
CA ARG A 521 11.18 -11.93 -1.22
C ARG A 521 10.64 -12.94 -0.23
N LEU A 522 11.17 -12.95 0.99
CA LEU A 522 10.68 -13.78 2.09
C LEU A 522 9.25 -13.40 2.46
N SER A 523 8.94 -12.09 2.57
CA SER A 523 7.57 -11.65 2.85
C SER A 523 6.58 -12.11 1.78
N TYR A 524 6.96 -12.09 0.49
CA TYR A 524 6.14 -12.63 -0.58
C TYR A 524 6.05 -14.17 -0.53
N LEU A 525 7.14 -14.86 -0.25
CA LEU A 525 7.13 -16.33 -0.12
C LEU A 525 6.19 -16.79 0.99
N THR A 526 6.17 -16.07 2.12
CA THR A 526 5.36 -16.42 3.29
C THR A 526 3.91 -15.92 3.19
N ALA A 527 3.68 -14.70 2.70
CA ALA A 527 2.33 -14.13 2.60
C ALA A 527 1.45 -14.86 1.57
N TYR A 528 2.07 -15.46 0.56
CA TYR A 528 1.39 -16.19 -0.50
C TYR A 528 1.66 -17.68 -0.46
N GLU A 529 2.04 -18.22 0.70
CA GLU A 529 2.18 -19.65 0.90
C GLU A 529 0.82 -20.31 0.60
N PRO A 530 0.67 -21.01 -0.55
CA PRO A 530 -0.55 -21.72 -0.82
C PRO A 530 -0.70 -22.81 0.25
N GLN A 531 -1.93 -23.05 0.73
CA GLN A 531 -2.26 -24.17 1.64
C GLN A 531 -2.22 -25.52 0.90
N THR A 532 -1.13 -25.75 0.17
CA THR A 532 -0.85 -26.96 -0.59
C THR A 532 0.51 -27.48 -0.14
N PRO A 533 0.72 -28.80 -0.13
CA PRO A 533 2.00 -29.39 0.31
C PRO A 533 3.19 -28.95 -0.56
N VAL A 534 2.94 -28.63 -1.84
CA VAL A 534 3.97 -28.11 -2.75
C VAL A 534 4.36 -26.67 -2.41
N GLY A 535 3.37 -25.84 -2.07
CA GLY A 535 3.58 -24.44 -1.69
C GLY A 535 4.39 -24.30 -0.41
N THR A 536 4.06 -25.10 0.62
CA THR A 536 4.78 -25.14 1.89
C THR A 536 6.22 -25.66 1.71
N ALA A 537 6.42 -26.66 0.86
CA ALA A 537 7.75 -27.18 0.52
C ALA A 537 8.62 -26.13 -0.18
N LEU A 538 8.06 -25.34 -1.10
CA LEU A 538 8.78 -24.24 -1.77
C LEU A 538 9.14 -23.11 -0.80
N THR A 539 8.24 -22.71 0.10
CA THR A 539 8.54 -21.71 1.14
C THR A 539 9.69 -22.19 2.02
N ARG A 540 9.66 -23.45 2.47
CA ARG A 540 10.78 -24.07 3.21
C ARG A 540 12.08 -24.05 2.40
N GLN A 541 12.04 -24.36 1.10
CA GLN A 541 13.22 -24.28 0.24
C GLN A 541 13.80 -22.85 0.18
N GLY A 542 12.95 -21.83 0.06
CA GLY A 542 13.39 -20.44 0.08
C GLY A 542 14.04 -20.03 1.40
N LEU A 543 13.47 -20.47 2.53
CA LEU A 543 14.03 -20.28 3.85
C LEU A 543 15.38 -20.98 4.03
N ASN A 544 15.52 -22.22 3.55
CA ASN A 544 16.79 -22.95 3.59
C ASN A 544 17.90 -22.26 2.76
N VAL A 545 17.55 -21.65 1.61
CA VAL A 545 18.50 -20.86 0.83
C VAL A 545 18.95 -19.64 1.63
N PHE A 546 18.02 -18.95 2.29
CA PHE A 546 18.32 -17.78 3.11
C PHE A 546 19.19 -18.13 4.34
N GLU A 547 18.89 -19.24 5.01
CA GLU A 547 19.70 -19.82 6.08
C GLU A 547 21.12 -20.13 5.60
N SER A 548 21.27 -20.75 4.43
CA SER A 548 22.59 -21.11 3.90
C SER A 548 23.49 -19.88 3.67
N GLY A 549 22.91 -18.74 3.31
CA GLY A 549 23.64 -17.47 3.20
C GLY A 549 24.12 -16.93 4.55
N HIS A 550 23.40 -17.20 5.64
CA HIS A 550 23.82 -16.80 6.99
C HIS A 550 24.93 -17.69 7.55
N ARG A 551 25.04 -18.93 7.09
CA ARG A 551 26.12 -19.86 7.47
C ARG A 551 27.43 -19.62 6.70
N MET A 552 27.42 -18.76 5.68
CA MET A 552 28.65 -18.37 4.97
C MET A 552 29.45 -17.39 5.83
N LYS A 553 30.72 -17.71 6.12
CA LYS A 553 31.61 -16.78 6.80
C LYS A 553 31.87 -15.55 5.92
N PRO A 554 31.59 -14.32 6.42
CA PRO A 554 32.05 -13.10 5.77
C PRO A 554 33.56 -12.92 5.99
N ALA A 555 34.21 -12.15 5.11
CA ALA A 555 35.67 -11.94 5.15
C ALA A 555 36.18 -11.15 6.38
N SER A 556 35.28 -10.66 7.25
CA SER A 556 35.66 -9.89 8.45
C SER A 556 36.18 -10.75 9.61
N ASP A 557 36.00 -12.08 9.54
CA ASP A 557 36.34 -13.00 10.64
C ASP A 557 37.64 -13.79 10.35
N GLU A 558 38.39 -13.42 9.30
CA GLU A 558 39.69 -14.01 8.93
C GLU A 558 40.88 -13.04 9.13
N GLN A 559 40.69 -11.92 9.85
CA GLN A 559 41.78 -10.99 10.20
C GLN A 559 42.17 -11.08 11.66
#